data_AF-A0A1G0M2C6-F1
#
_entry.id   AF-A0A1G0M2C6-F1
#
_cell.length_a   1.000
_cell.length_b   1.000
_cell.length_c   1.000
_cell.angle_alpha   90.00
_cell.angle_beta   90.00
_cell.angle_gamma   90.00
#
_symmetry.space_group_name_H-M   'P 1'
#
loop_
_entity.id
_entity.type
_entity.pdbx_description
1 polymer ?
#
loop_
_entity_poly.entity_id
_entity_poly.type
_entity_poly.pdbx_seq_one_letter_code
_entity_poly.pdbx_strand_id
1 'polypeptide(L)'
;MADQKTIDERCMLSRKKGNGQIRREVWTDEDRKVVRYNLAYINHAVYPGDNGRVVGYDNNHGSHHRHFRGEMEPVVFSSMEELEERFCQDWNNLLPKKKCPTRI
;
A
#
# COMPACT_ATOMS: atom_id res chain seq x y z
N MET A 1 -25.20 10.56 0.07
CA MET A 1 -23.91 11.27 -0.03
C MET A 1 -22.99 10.36 -0.82
N ALA A 2 -22.50 10.83 -1.96
CA ALA A 2 -21.75 9.99 -2.90
C ALA A 2 -20.26 10.19 -2.65
N ASP A 3 -19.55 9.14 -2.24
CA ASP A 3 -18.10 9.14 -2.19
C ASP A 3 -17.55 9.32 -3.61
N GLN A 4 -16.81 10.41 -3.85
CA GLN A 4 -16.18 10.63 -5.14
C GLN A 4 -14.80 9.99 -5.12
N LYS A 5 -14.54 9.09 -6.07
CA LYS A 5 -13.20 8.56 -6.30
C LYS A 5 -12.34 9.66 -6.92
N THR A 6 -11.48 10.26 -6.11
CA THR A 6 -10.64 11.39 -6.53
C THR A 6 -9.31 10.92 -7.08
N ILE A 7 -8.81 9.77 -6.61
CA ILE A 7 -7.51 9.22 -7.03
C ILE A 7 -7.62 7.72 -7.35
N ASP A 8 -7.10 7.32 -8.51
CA ASP A 8 -6.89 5.92 -8.93
C ASP A 8 -5.55 5.83 -9.65
N GLU A 9 -4.49 5.59 -8.88
CA GLU A 9 -3.13 5.46 -9.39
C GLU A 9 -2.68 4.01 -9.34
N ARG A 10 -2.14 3.54 -10.47
CA ARG A 10 -1.54 2.21 -10.58
C ARG A 10 -0.15 2.35 -11.19
N CYS A 11 0.85 1.97 -10.41
CA CYS A 11 2.25 2.02 -10.84
C CYS A 11 2.79 0.60 -10.93
N MET A 12 3.13 0.17 -12.16
CA MET A 12 3.81 -1.09 -12.38
C MET A 12 5.29 -0.93 -12.04
N LEU A 13 5.80 -1.79 -11.16
CA LEU A 13 7.17 -1.75 -10.71
C LEU A 13 8.07 -2.54 -11.64
N SER A 14 9.20 -1.96 -12.02
CA SER A 14 10.22 -2.71 -12.76
C SER A 14 10.82 -3.81 -11.89
N ARG A 15 11.38 -4.85 -12.52
CA ARG A 15 12.04 -5.97 -11.81
C ARG A 15 13.09 -5.52 -10.78
N LYS A 16 13.77 -4.39 -11.03
CA LYS A 16 14.78 -3.81 -10.12
C LYS A 16 14.19 -3.20 -8.85
N LYS A 17 12.90 -2.84 -8.86
CA LYS A 17 12.15 -2.27 -7.72
C LYS A 17 11.23 -3.30 -7.07
N GLY A 18 11.60 -4.57 -7.10
CA GLY A 18 10.84 -5.66 -6.46
C GLY A 18 9.85 -6.39 -7.39
N ASN A 19 9.60 -5.89 -8.62
CA ASN A 19 8.53 -6.36 -9.50
C ASN A 19 7.13 -6.13 -8.88
N GLY A 20 6.06 -6.34 -9.64
CA GLY A 20 4.67 -6.21 -9.14
C GLY A 20 4.04 -4.84 -9.40
N GLN A 21 3.05 -4.48 -8.59
CA GLN A 21 2.20 -3.30 -8.77
C GLN A 21 1.96 -2.58 -7.45
N ILE A 22 2.06 -1.26 -7.45
CA ILE A 22 1.50 -0.40 -6.40
C ILE A 22 0.17 0.14 -6.89
N ARG A 23 -0.84 0.02 -6.03
CA ARG A 23 -2.17 0.59 -6.23
C ARG A 23 -2.43 1.61 -5.12
N ARG A 24 -2.87 2.80 -5.52
CA ARG A 24 -3.25 3.89 -4.63
C ARG A 24 -4.58 4.43 -5.07
N GLU A 25 -5.59 4.22 -4.24
CA GLU A 25 -6.93 4.74 -4.49
C GLU A 25 -7.39 5.53 -3.28
N VAL A 26 -7.96 6.71 -3.55
CA VAL A 26 -8.44 7.62 -2.50
C VAL A 26 -9.79 8.17 -2.93
N TRP A 27 -10.76 8.07 -2.03
CA TRP A 27 -12.09 8.65 -2.18
C TRP A 27 -12.25 9.77 -1.18
N THR A 28 -12.80 10.88 -1.64
CA THR A 28 -13.07 12.03 -0.79
C THR A 28 -14.55 12.39 -0.83
N ASP A 29 -15.03 12.94 0.28
CA ASP A 29 -16.36 13.57 0.35
C ASP A 29 -16.34 14.96 -0.31
N GLU A 30 -17.50 15.62 -0.35
CA GLU A 30 -17.70 16.99 -0.85
C GLU A 30 -16.77 18.01 -0.16
N ASP A 31 -16.45 17.80 1.12
CA ASP A 31 -15.49 18.60 1.90
C ASP A 31 -14.01 18.26 1.61
N ARG A 32 -13.71 17.43 0.60
CA ARG A 32 -12.36 16.90 0.30
C ARG A 32 -11.73 16.09 1.45
N LYS A 33 -12.53 15.62 2.39
CA LYS A 33 -12.08 14.71 3.46
C LYS A 33 -12.00 13.29 2.91
N VAL A 34 -10.94 12.58 3.26
CA VAL A 34 -10.75 11.20 2.84
C VAL A 34 -11.71 10.29 3.60
N VAL A 35 -12.64 9.68 2.87
CA VAL A 35 -13.64 8.76 3.42
C VAL A 35 -13.23 7.30 3.23
N ARG A 36 -12.48 7.03 2.16
CA ARG A 36 -11.98 5.70 1.85
C ARG A 36 -10.63 5.76 1.17
N TYR A 37 -9.82 4.75 1.42
CA TYR A 37 -8.56 4.58 0.70
C TYR A 37 -8.22 3.10 0.54
N ASN A 38 -7.35 2.83 -0.44
CA ASN A 38 -6.75 1.54 -0.67
C ASN A 38 -5.32 1.73 -1.17
N LEU A 39 -4.35 1.44 -0.31
CA LEU A 39 -2.93 1.37 -0.62
C LEU A 39 -2.53 -0.09 -0.65
N ALA A 40 -2.00 -0.59 -1.76
CA ALA A 40 -1.61 -1.98 -1.85
C ALA A 40 -0.36 -2.17 -2.72
N TYR A 41 0.60 -2.92 -2.19
CA TYR A 41 1.67 -3.52 -2.97
C TYR A 41 1.32 -4.97 -3.28
N ILE A 42 1.11 -5.23 -4.56
CA ILE A 42 0.67 -6.51 -5.10
C ILE A 42 1.83 -7.16 -5.85
N ASN A 43 2.23 -8.34 -5.41
CA ASN A 43 3.24 -9.15 -6.08
C ASN A 43 3.04 -10.64 -5.78
N HIS A 44 2.36 -11.32 -6.70
CA HIS A 44 2.09 -12.77 -6.60
C HIS A 44 3.35 -13.64 -6.51
N ALA A 45 4.49 -13.16 -7.00
CA ALA A 45 5.74 -13.90 -6.89
C ALA A 45 6.32 -13.84 -5.46
N VAL A 46 5.99 -12.81 -4.69
CA VAL A 46 6.43 -12.64 -3.30
C VAL A 46 5.45 -13.29 -2.34
N TYR A 47 4.15 -13.12 -2.57
CA TYR A 47 3.10 -13.73 -1.77
C TYR A 47 1.88 -13.99 -2.66
N PRO A 48 1.45 -15.25 -2.85
CA PRO A 48 0.31 -15.57 -3.70
C PRO A 48 -1.05 -15.44 -3.00
N GLY A 49 -1.08 -15.41 -1.66
CA GLY A 49 -2.31 -15.21 -0.87
C GLY A 49 -2.83 -13.77 -0.94
N ASP A 50 -4.01 -13.51 -0.37
CA ASP A 50 -4.62 -12.18 -0.33
C ASP A 50 -4.63 -11.46 -1.70
N ASN A 51 -4.95 -12.20 -2.76
CA ASN A 51 -4.90 -11.73 -4.16
C ASN A 51 -3.55 -11.13 -4.57
N GLY A 52 -2.45 -11.65 -4.03
CA GLY A 52 -1.11 -11.15 -4.31
C GLY A 52 -0.67 -9.99 -3.42
N ARG A 53 -1.50 -9.50 -2.50
CA ARG A 53 -1.17 -8.36 -1.63
C ARG A 53 -0.12 -8.76 -0.61
N VAL A 54 1.07 -8.18 -0.75
CA VAL A 54 2.19 -8.42 0.17
C VAL A 54 2.09 -7.48 1.36
N VAL A 55 1.83 -6.20 1.11
CA VAL A 55 1.53 -5.20 2.13
C VAL A 55 0.48 -4.23 1.62
N GLY A 56 -0.38 -3.73 2.49
CA GLY A 56 -1.34 -2.69 2.13
C GLY A 56 -2.00 -2.06 3.34
N TYR A 57 -2.72 -0.98 3.09
CA TYR A 57 -3.56 -0.31 4.06
C TYR A 57 -4.88 0.01 3.40
N ASP A 58 -5.98 -0.32 4.06
CA ASP A 58 -7.31 0.09 3.63
C ASP A 58 -8.23 0.31 4.83
N ASN A 59 -9.38 0.92 4.57
CA ASN A 59 -10.43 1.10 5.56
C ASN A 59 -11.77 0.51 5.08
N ASN A 60 -11.72 -0.53 4.24
CA ASN A 60 -12.87 -1.06 3.50
C ASN A 60 -13.97 -1.68 4.39
N HIS A 61 -13.73 -1.78 5.70
CA HIS A 61 -14.63 -2.37 6.69
C HIS A 61 -15.03 -1.39 7.82
N GLY A 62 -14.87 -0.08 7.60
CA GLY A 62 -15.18 0.95 8.61
C GLY A 62 -14.12 1.09 9.71
N SER A 63 -13.09 0.24 9.70
CA SER A 63 -11.88 0.37 10.52
C SER A 63 -10.64 0.31 9.64
N HIS A 64 -9.59 0.97 10.10
CA HIS A 64 -8.31 1.09 9.40
C HIS A 64 -7.44 -0.12 9.70
N HIS A 65 -7.00 -0.82 8.67
CA HIS A 65 -6.15 -1.98 8.82
C HIS A 65 -4.89 -1.88 7.97
N ARG A 66 -3.81 -2.43 8.49
CA ARG A 66 -2.63 -2.83 7.76
C ARG A 66 -2.80 -4.29 7.39
N HIS A 67 -2.61 -4.59 6.12
CA HIS A 67 -2.51 -5.94 5.61
C HIS A 67 -1.04 -6.26 5.39
N PHE A 68 -0.58 -7.39 5.90
CA PHE A 68 0.76 -7.90 5.64
C PHE A 68 0.69 -9.40 5.39
N ARG A 69 0.89 -9.80 4.13
CA ARG A 69 0.87 -11.20 3.68
C ARG A 69 -0.32 -12.01 4.23
N GLY A 70 -1.51 -11.43 4.11
CA GLY A 70 -2.77 -12.04 4.57
C GLY A 70 -3.12 -11.83 6.04
N GLU A 71 -2.21 -11.31 6.86
CA GLU A 71 -2.50 -10.88 8.23
C GLU A 71 -3.06 -9.46 8.25
N MET A 72 -4.02 -9.21 9.15
CA MET A 72 -4.67 -7.91 9.34
C MET A 72 -4.35 -7.37 10.73
N GLU A 73 -3.83 -6.16 10.79
CA GLU A 73 -3.54 -5.46 12.04
C GLU A 73 -4.28 -4.11 12.06
N PRO A 74 -4.96 -3.75 13.16
CA PRO A 74 -5.59 -2.43 13.27
C PRO A 74 -4.52 -1.34 13.29
N VAL A 75 -4.82 -0.20 12.65
CA VAL A 75 -3.92 0.96 12.66
C VAL A 75 -4.64 2.21 13.11
N VAL A 76 -3.90 3.10 13.77
CA VAL A 76 -4.38 4.45 14.03
C VAL A 76 -4.23 5.27 12.75
N PHE A 77 -5.34 5.83 12.27
CA PHE A 77 -5.36 6.74 11.13
C PHE A 77 -5.29 8.19 11.62
N SER A 78 -4.15 8.82 11.38
CA SER A 78 -3.93 10.24 11.67
C SER A 78 -4.20 11.11 10.44
N SER A 79 -3.57 10.76 9.32
CA SER A 79 -3.68 11.45 8.03
C SER A 79 -3.31 10.49 6.89
N MET A 80 -3.72 10.82 5.67
CA MET A 80 -3.28 10.04 4.50
C MET A 80 -1.78 10.12 4.28
N GLU A 81 -1.18 11.29 4.47
CA GLU A 81 0.27 11.48 4.29
C GLU A 81 1.09 10.58 5.21
N GLU A 82 0.70 10.49 6.50
CA GLU A 82 1.38 9.62 7.46
C GLU A 82 1.18 8.13 7.12
N LEU A 83 -0.01 7.76 6.64
CA LEU A 83 -0.29 6.39 6.22
C LEU A 83 0.50 5.98 4.97
N GLU A 84 0.63 6.90 4.01
CA GLU A 84 1.43 6.72 2.80
C GLU A 84 2.92 6.60 3.12
N GLU A 85 3.41 7.36 4.09
CA GLU A 85 4.80 7.25 4.56
C GLU A 85 5.05 5.88 5.20
N ARG A 86 4.16 5.42 6.11
CA ARG A 86 4.23 4.08 6.71
C ARG A 86 4.21 2.99 5.64
N PHE A 87 3.32 3.10 4.66
CA PHE A 87 3.28 2.17 3.52
C PHE A 87 4.57 2.18 2.72
N CYS A 88 5.14 3.35 2.42
CA CYS A 88 6.41 3.48 1.71
C CYS A 88 7.57 2.83 2.50
N GLN A 89 7.61 3.02 3.82
CA GLN A 89 8.61 2.41 4.70
C GLN A 89 8.50 0.88 4.70
N ASP A 90 7.30 0.34 4.88
CA ASP A 90 7.04 -1.10 4.84
C ASP A 90 7.41 -1.71 3.47
N TRP A 91 7.00 -1.05 2.38
CA TRP A 91 7.34 -1.49 1.05
C TRP A 91 8.86 -1.46 0.81
N ASN A 92 9.55 -0.40 1.22
CA ASN A 92 11.01 -0.29 1.08
C ASN A 92 11.76 -1.36 1.89
N ASN A 93 11.23 -1.75 3.06
CA ASN A 93 11.77 -2.85 3.86
C ASN A 93 11.64 -4.22 3.18
N LEU A 94 10.66 -4.38 2.27
CA LEU A 94 10.49 -5.59 1.45
C LEU A 94 11.42 -5.64 0.24
N LEU A 95 11.93 -4.49 -0.21
CA LEU A 95 12.83 -4.45 -1.35
C LEU A 95 14.20 -5.03 -0.97
N PRO A 96 14.85 -5.78 -1.87
CA PRO A 96 16.18 -6.29 -1.61
C PRO A 96 17.12 -5.10 -1.37
N LYS A 97 17.67 -4.99 -0.16
CA LYS A 97 18.73 -4.02 0.12
C LYS A 97 19.90 -4.36 -0.80
N LYS A 98 20.32 -3.39 -1.62
CA LYS A 98 21.52 -3.55 -2.45
C LYS A 98 22.66 -3.92 -1.50
N LYS A 99 23.17 -5.15 -1.59
CA LYS A 99 24.47 -5.45 -1.00
C LYS A 99 25.48 -4.56 -1.71
N CYS A 100 26.15 -3.68 -0.97
CA CYS A 100 27.36 -3.05 -1.47
C CYS A 100 28.27 -4.19 -1.95
N PRO A 101 28.77 -4.18 -3.20
CA PRO A 101 29.78 -5.14 -3.60
C PRO A 101 30.99 -4.91 -2.68
N THR A 102 31.29 -5.88 -1.83
CA THR A 102 32.57 -5.92 -1.12
C THR A 102 33.63 -5.97 -2.23
N ARG A 103 34.32 -4.84 -2.45
CA ARG A 103 35.57 -4.83 -3.21
C ARG A 103 36.53 -5.72 -2.43
N ILE A 104 36.86 -6.86 -3.03
CA ILE A 104 38.01 -7.69 -2.64
C ILE A 104 39.24 -7.06 -3.29
#